data_AF-A0A1E1JQH1-F1
#
_entry.id   AF-A0A1E1JQH1-F1
#
_cell.length_a   1.000
_cell.length_b   1.000
_cell.length_c   1.000
_cell.angle_alpha   90.00
_cell.angle_beta   90.00
_cell.angle_gamma   90.00
#
_symmetry.space_group_name_H-M   'P 1'
#
loop_
_entity.id
_entity.type
_entity.pdbx_description
1 polymer ?
#
loop_
_entity_poly.entity_id
_entity_poly.type
_entity_poly.pdbx_seq_one_letter_code
_entity_poly.pdbx_strand_id
1 'polypeptide(L)'
;MPRAELTPQMRARIVELASEQWSVPRIRRKYPEIPVSTIRLTIKTYPFGTTDFTSKPRAGRPRALTEEQRDHVYDVVNHSKPHIKIRDLLREVNDDCKKRCMQSLLRSMDKKKWLQKKRPFITAAHAEARLEWAIRHQAYTLND
;
A
#
# COMPACT_ATOMS: atom_id res chain seq x y z
N MET A 1 10.20 -12.92 -30.08
CA MET A 1 9.30 -11.89 -29.51
C MET A 1 9.12 -12.17 -28.03
N PRO A 2 9.34 -11.19 -27.13
CA PRO A 2 8.98 -11.35 -25.73
C PRO A 2 7.48 -11.63 -25.64
N ARG A 3 7.08 -12.64 -24.85
CA ARG A 3 5.67 -13.03 -24.66
C ARG A 3 4.98 -11.97 -23.80
N ALA A 4 4.29 -11.03 -24.45
CA ALA A 4 3.46 -10.05 -23.77
C ALA A 4 2.14 -10.69 -23.32
N GLU A 5 1.60 -10.25 -22.17
CA GLU A 5 0.26 -10.65 -21.76
C GLU A 5 -0.78 -10.04 -22.71
N LEU A 6 -1.85 -10.79 -23.02
CA LEU A 6 -2.97 -10.24 -23.79
C LEU A 6 -3.62 -9.09 -23.02
N THR A 7 -3.97 -8.03 -23.75
CA THR A 7 -4.76 -6.91 -23.21
C THR A 7 -6.15 -7.39 -22.77
N PRO A 8 -6.77 -6.73 -21.77
CA PRO A 8 -8.12 -7.07 -21.32
C PRO A 8 -9.15 -7.05 -22.46
N GLN A 9 -9.03 -6.10 -23.38
CA GLN A 9 -9.92 -5.96 -24.55
C GLN A 9 -9.80 -7.18 -25.49
N MET A 10 -8.58 -7.67 -25.72
CA MET A 10 -8.36 -8.83 -26.56
C MET A 10 -8.88 -10.12 -25.89
N ARG A 11 -8.73 -10.23 -24.57
CA ARG A 11 -9.32 -11.35 -23.80
C ARG A 11 -10.84 -11.33 -23.88
N ALA A 12 -11.46 -10.17 -23.71
CA ALA A 12 -12.90 -9.98 -23.87
C ALA A 12 -13.36 -10.40 -25.27
N ARG A 13 -12.65 -9.96 -26.32
CA ARG A 13 -12.96 -10.32 -27.70
C ARG A 13 -12.87 -11.82 -27.98
N ILE A 14 -11.89 -12.52 -27.39
CA ILE A 14 -11.78 -13.98 -27.50
C ILE A 14 -12.99 -14.67 -26.85
N VAL A 15 -13.38 -14.22 -25.66
CA VAL A 15 -14.51 -14.79 -24.90
C VAL A 15 -15.83 -14.54 -25.62
N GLU A 16 -16.04 -13.34 -26.14
CA GLU A 16 -17.20 -12.97 -26.96
C GLU A 16 -17.32 -13.91 -28.18
N LEU A 17 -16.25 -14.08 -28.95
CA LEU A 17 -16.27 -15.00 -30.11
C LEU A 17 -16.52 -16.46 -29.71
N ALA A 18 -15.99 -16.89 -28.57
CA ALA A 18 -16.29 -18.21 -28.04
C ALA A 18 -17.77 -18.36 -27.62
N SER A 19 -18.39 -17.30 -27.10
CA SER A 19 -19.82 -17.27 -26.77
C SER A 19 -20.71 -17.34 -28.02
N GLU A 20 -20.26 -16.77 -29.14
CA GLU A 20 -20.84 -16.94 -30.47
C GLU A 20 -20.53 -18.33 -31.10
N GLN A 21 -20.00 -19.28 -30.32
CA GLN A 21 -19.66 -20.64 -30.75
C GLN A 21 -18.56 -20.72 -31.82
N TRP A 22 -17.69 -19.71 -31.93
CA TRP A 22 -16.52 -19.82 -32.81
C TRP A 22 -15.54 -20.86 -32.27
N SER A 23 -15.11 -21.77 -33.15
CA SER A 23 -14.09 -22.76 -32.79
C SER A 23 -12.72 -22.10 -32.61
N VAL A 24 -11.90 -22.65 -31.69
CA VAL A 24 -10.53 -22.15 -31.42
C VAL A 24 -9.68 -22.03 -32.70
N PRO A 25 -9.70 -23.00 -33.65
CA PRO A 25 -8.98 -22.85 -34.92
C PRO A 25 -9.47 -21.69 -35.79
N ARG A 26 -10.76 -21.34 -35.71
CA ARG A 26 -11.35 -20.19 -36.42
C ARG A 26 -10.90 -18.88 -35.79
N ILE A 27 -10.89 -18.79 -34.45
CA ILE A 27 -10.37 -17.62 -33.72
C ILE A 27 -8.88 -17.43 -34.01
N ARG A 28 -8.08 -18.50 -34.02
CA ARG A 28 -6.64 -18.45 -34.37
C ARG A 28 -6.39 -17.99 -35.81
N ARG A 29 -7.26 -18.37 -36.76
CA ARG A 29 -7.17 -17.87 -38.15
C ARG A 29 -7.43 -16.36 -38.23
N LYS A 30 -8.33 -15.84 -37.40
CA LYS A 30 -8.62 -14.40 -37.30
C LYS A 30 -7.51 -13.62 -36.59
N TYR A 31 -6.88 -14.22 -35.57
CA TYR A 31 -5.80 -13.64 -34.77
C TYR A 31 -4.55 -14.56 -34.79
N PRO A 32 -3.81 -14.61 -35.91
CA PRO A 32 -2.64 -15.49 -36.10
C PRO A 32 -1.42 -15.11 -35.24
N GLU A 33 -1.45 -13.99 -34.55
CA GLU A 33 -0.46 -13.55 -33.57
C GLU A 33 -0.68 -14.20 -32.19
N ILE A 34 -1.91 -14.63 -31.86
CA ILE A 34 -2.27 -15.16 -30.54
C ILE A 34 -2.17 -16.69 -30.52
N PRO A 35 -1.24 -17.30 -29.75
CA PRO A 35 -1.08 -18.75 -29.73
C PRO A 35 -2.37 -19.49 -29.35
N VAL A 36 -2.56 -20.68 -29.93
CA VAL A 36 -3.73 -21.55 -29.65
C VAL A 36 -3.84 -21.88 -28.16
N SER A 37 -2.71 -22.08 -27.48
CA SER A 37 -2.67 -22.33 -26.04
C SER A 37 -3.23 -21.15 -25.23
N THR A 38 -2.90 -19.92 -25.63
CA THR A 38 -3.41 -18.70 -24.99
C THR A 38 -4.92 -18.56 -25.19
N ILE A 39 -5.44 -18.77 -26.41
CA ILE A 39 -6.89 -18.73 -26.68
C ILE A 39 -7.64 -19.74 -25.80
N ARG A 40 -7.16 -20.99 -25.76
CA ARG A 40 -7.74 -22.04 -24.91
C ARG A 40 -7.71 -21.67 -23.43
N LEU A 41 -6.59 -21.16 -22.95
CA LEU A 41 -6.43 -20.76 -21.56
C LEU A 41 -7.39 -19.63 -21.21
N THR A 42 -7.47 -18.58 -22.04
CA THR A 42 -8.38 -17.44 -21.82
C THR A 42 -9.84 -17.88 -21.72
N ILE A 43 -10.30 -18.73 -22.64
CA ILE A 43 -11.67 -19.28 -22.61
C ILE A 43 -11.89 -20.11 -21.34
N LYS A 44 -10.94 -20.96 -20.97
CA LYS A 44 -11.03 -21.82 -19.78
C LYS A 44 -11.02 -21.03 -18.47
N THR A 45 -10.21 -19.97 -18.37
CA THR A 45 -10.05 -19.20 -17.12
C THR A 45 -11.11 -18.13 -16.94
N TYR A 46 -11.78 -17.70 -18.00
CA TYR A 46 -12.79 -16.64 -17.95
C TYR A 46 -13.86 -16.85 -16.87
N PRO A 47 -14.47 -18.06 -16.71
CA PRO A 47 -15.47 -18.31 -15.65
C PRO A 47 -14.93 -18.13 -14.22
N PHE A 48 -13.61 -18.23 -14.04
CA PHE A 48 -12.92 -18.16 -12.75
C PHE A 48 -12.13 -16.85 -12.57
N GLY A 49 -12.15 -15.99 -13.60
CA GLY A 49 -11.39 -14.76 -13.69
C GLY A 49 -12.06 -13.59 -13.00
N THR A 50 -11.42 -12.43 -13.08
CA THR A 50 -12.02 -11.16 -12.66
C THR A 50 -13.01 -10.67 -13.73
N THR A 51 -14.00 -9.90 -13.30
CA THR A 51 -15.08 -9.34 -14.14
C THR A 51 -14.59 -8.36 -15.22
N ASP A 52 -13.34 -7.90 -15.12
CA ASP A 52 -12.71 -6.89 -15.97
C ASP A 52 -11.69 -7.46 -16.97
N PHE A 53 -11.60 -8.79 -17.09
CA PHE A 53 -10.63 -9.50 -17.94
C PHE A 53 -9.14 -9.20 -17.61
N THR A 54 -8.85 -8.64 -16.42
CA THR A 54 -7.46 -8.41 -16.00
C THR A 54 -6.82 -9.65 -15.38
N SER A 55 -5.49 -9.71 -15.41
CA SER A 55 -4.76 -10.76 -14.68
C SER A 55 -4.80 -10.46 -13.19
N LYS A 56 -5.02 -11.47 -12.35
CA LYS A 56 -4.77 -11.34 -10.91
C LYS A 56 -3.31 -10.94 -10.69
N PRO A 57 -3.01 -10.07 -9.70
CA PRO A 57 -1.63 -9.74 -9.34
C PRO A 57 -0.86 -11.02 -9.07
N ARG A 58 0.38 -11.11 -9.55
CA ARG A 58 1.24 -12.25 -9.22
C ARG A 58 1.51 -12.25 -7.72
N ALA A 59 1.56 -13.44 -7.13
CA ALA A 59 2.03 -13.57 -5.76
C ALA A 59 3.45 -12.98 -5.67
N GLY A 60 3.58 -11.92 -4.88
CA GLY A 60 4.87 -11.28 -4.65
C GLY A 60 5.73 -12.08 -3.68
N ARG A 61 6.95 -11.61 -3.47
CA ARG A 61 7.81 -12.12 -2.39
C ARG A 61 7.10 -11.94 -1.04
N PRO A 62 7.22 -12.90 -0.11
CA PRO A 62 6.79 -12.72 1.27
C PRO A 62 7.35 -11.43 1.88
N ARG A 63 6.58 -10.82 2.77
CA ARG A 63 7.01 -9.60 3.48
C ARG A 63 8.17 -9.93 4.42
N ALA A 64 8.99 -8.92 4.71
CA ALA A 64 10.12 -9.07 5.63
C ALA A 64 9.70 -9.21 7.11
N LEU A 65 8.53 -8.68 7.47
CA LEU A 65 7.97 -8.77 8.81
C LEU A 65 6.70 -9.61 8.79
N THR A 66 6.49 -10.40 9.83
CA THR A 66 5.24 -11.13 10.05
C THR A 66 4.11 -10.17 10.42
N GLU A 67 2.87 -10.65 10.41
CA GLU A 67 1.72 -9.83 10.83
C GLU A 67 1.80 -9.49 12.33
N GLU A 68 2.13 -10.48 13.17
CA GLU A 68 2.34 -10.30 14.61
C GLU A 68 3.39 -9.21 14.93
N GLN A 69 4.51 -9.19 14.20
CA GLN A 69 5.53 -8.16 14.38
C GLN A 69 5.04 -6.77 13.99
N ARG A 70 4.16 -6.67 12.99
CA ARG A 70 3.58 -5.38 12.58
C ARG A 70 2.58 -4.88 13.61
N ASP A 71 1.79 -5.77 14.18
CA ASP A 71 0.85 -5.44 15.24
C ASP A 71 1.60 -4.99 16.51
N HIS A 72 2.68 -5.69 16.87
CA HIS A 72 3.57 -5.26 17.95
C HIS A 72 4.15 -3.86 17.70
N VAL A 73 4.65 -3.60 16.49
CA VAL A 73 5.14 -2.26 16.10
C VAL A 73 4.03 -1.20 16.21
N TYR A 74 2.79 -1.54 15.83
CA TYR A 74 1.64 -0.65 15.94
C TYR A 74 1.34 -0.32 17.41
N ASP A 75 1.33 -1.31 18.29
CA ASP A 75 1.06 -1.12 19.72
C ASP A 75 2.15 -0.32 20.42
N VAL A 76 3.42 -0.61 20.12
CA VAL A 76 4.54 0.17 20.67
C VAL A 76 4.45 1.64 20.26
N VAL A 77 4.05 1.93 19.02
CA VAL A 77 4.00 3.30 18.51
C VAL A 77 2.76 4.07 19.00
N ASN A 78 1.61 3.41 19.20
CA ASN A 78 0.38 4.10 19.60
C ASN A 78 0.14 4.08 21.11
N HIS A 79 0.48 2.99 21.81
CA HIS A 79 0.06 2.76 23.18
C HIS A 79 1.24 2.84 24.16
N SER A 80 2.37 2.20 23.86
CA SER A 80 3.46 2.08 24.86
C SER A 80 4.47 3.24 24.82
N LYS A 81 5.02 3.57 23.64
CA LYS A 81 6.15 4.50 23.49
C LYS A 81 6.00 5.37 22.22
N PRO A 82 5.11 6.36 22.19
CA PRO A 82 4.88 7.19 20.99
C PRO A 82 6.14 7.90 20.45
N HIS A 83 7.05 8.27 21.35
CA HIS A 83 8.30 8.97 21.03
C HIS A 83 9.50 8.03 20.73
N ILE A 84 9.28 6.71 20.58
CA ILE A 84 10.35 5.76 20.29
C ILE A 84 11.11 6.12 19.01
N LYS A 85 12.45 6.01 19.02
CA LYS A 85 13.29 6.24 17.84
C LYS A 85 13.22 5.02 16.93
N ILE A 86 13.43 5.22 15.62
CA ILE A 86 13.39 4.12 14.65
C ILE A 86 14.42 3.03 14.99
N ARG A 87 15.60 3.38 15.50
CA ARG A 87 16.62 2.39 15.91
C ARG A 87 16.13 1.48 17.02
N ASP A 88 15.45 2.04 18.02
CA ASP A 88 14.92 1.27 19.13
C ASP A 88 13.70 0.45 18.69
N LEU A 89 12.88 0.99 17.79
CA LEU A 89 11.75 0.26 17.20
C LEU A 89 12.21 -0.93 16.34
N LEU A 90 13.38 -0.86 15.71
CA LEU A 90 13.95 -2.02 15.00
C LEU A 90 14.38 -3.12 15.97
N ARG A 91 14.92 -2.76 17.14
CA ARG A 91 15.29 -3.72 18.19
C ARG A 91 14.07 -4.45 18.77
N GLU A 92 12.91 -3.76 18.84
CA GLU A 92 11.64 -4.39 19.26
C GLU A 92 11.19 -5.52 18.32
N VAL A 93 11.68 -5.54 17.07
CA VAL A 93 11.46 -6.62 16.09
C VAL A 93 12.77 -7.35 15.74
N ASN A 94 13.70 -7.41 16.70
CA ASN A 94 14.97 -8.14 16.61
C ASN A 94 15.83 -7.79 15.37
N ASP A 95 15.72 -6.56 14.86
CA ASP A 95 16.40 -6.09 13.65
C ASP A 95 16.13 -6.94 12.39
N ASP A 96 15.00 -7.66 12.35
CA ASP A 96 14.56 -8.52 11.24
C ASP A 96 14.34 -7.74 9.94
N CYS A 97 14.16 -6.42 10.04
CA CYS A 97 14.01 -5.54 8.89
C CYS A 97 14.98 -4.37 8.92
N LYS A 98 15.24 -3.78 7.74
CA LYS A 98 16.06 -2.56 7.64
C LYS A 98 15.22 -1.32 7.96
N LYS A 99 15.89 -0.23 8.39
CA LYS A 99 15.29 1.09 8.64
C LYS A 99 14.28 1.54 7.58
N ARG A 100 14.57 1.34 6.29
CA ARG A 100 13.68 1.72 5.19
C ARG A 100 12.37 0.93 5.19
N CYS A 101 12.42 -0.35 5.56
CA CYS A 101 11.23 -1.18 5.74
C CYS A 101 10.35 -0.63 6.86
N MET A 102 10.93 -0.35 8.03
CA MET A 102 10.22 0.25 9.17
C MET A 102 9.59 1.61 8.81
N GLN A 103 10.31 2.47 8.08
CA GLN A 103 9.74 3.74 7.59
C GLN A 103 8.57 3.54 6.63
N SER A 104 8.67 2.55 5.73
CA SER A 104 7.58 2.20 4.81
C SER A 104 6.36 1.67 5.56
N LEU A 105 6.59 0.81 6.56
CA LEU A 105 5.53 0.27 7.42
C LEU A 105 4.80 1.40 8.16
N LEU A 106 5.55 2.28 8.83
CA LEU A 106 4.96 3.43 9.53
C LEU A 106 4.17 4.35 8.60
N ARG A 107 4.63 4.55 7.35
CA ARG A 107 3.86 5.31 6.35
C ARG A 107 2.57 4.59 5.94
N SER A 108 2.62 3.27 5.76
CA SER A 108 1.42 2.49 5.40
C SER A 108 0.35 2.49 6.50
N MET A 109 0.74 2.74 7.75
CA MET A 109 -0.16 2.86 8.91
C MET A 109 -0.52 4.32 9.24
N ASP A 110 -0.11 5.28 8.40
CA ASP A 110 -0.26 6.72 8.63
C ASP A 110 0.36 7.21 9.96
N LYS A 111 1.40 6.50 10.45
CA LYS A 111 2.17 6.84 11.66
C LYS A 111 3.57 7.31 11.30
N LYS A 112 3.69 8.07 10.21
CA LYS A 112 4.97 8.64 9.78
C LYS A 112 5.52 9.53 10.91
N LYS A 113 6.63 9.10 11.51
CA LYS A 113 7.30 9.88 12.56
C LYS A 113 7.86 11.17 11.97
N TRP A 114 7.41 12.30 12.52
CA TRP A 114 7.94 13.63 12.22
C TRP A 114 9.22 13.90 13.01
N LEU A 115 10.04 14.84 12.53
CA LEU A 115 11.21 15.30 13.26
C LEU A 115 10.77 15.93 14.58
N GLN A 116 11.07 15.27 15.70
CA GLN A 116 10.81 15.81 17.02
C GLN A 116 11.86 16.89 17.32
N LYS A 117 11.43 18.16 17.34
CA LYS A 117 12.26 19.29 17.78
C LYS A 117 12.41 19.26 19.29
N LYS A 118 13.59 19.65 19.80
CA LYS A 118 13.80 19.92 21.22
C LYS A 118 12.91 21.11 21.60
N ARG A 119 11.89 20.88 22.43
CA ARG A 119 11.05 21.95 22.97
C ARG A 119 11.65 22.40 24.31
N PRO A 120 11.72 23.72 24.60
CA PRO A 120 12.07 24.19 25.91
C PRO A 120 11.14 23.60 26.96
N PHE A 121 11.68 23.24 28.12
CA PHE A 121 10.86 22.81 29.24
C PHE A 121 10.06 24.00 29.76
N ILE A 122 8.73 23.85 29.85
CA ILE A 122 7.81 24.87 30.36
C ILE A 122 7.32 24.36 31.70
N THR A 123 7.57 25.10 32.77
CA THR A 123 7.01 24.83 34.10
C THR A 123 5.52 25.14 34.11
N ALA A 124 4.78 24.59 35.07
CA ALA A 124 3.33 24.83 35.19
C ALA A 124 3.01 26.34 35.27
N ALA A 125 3.76 27.09 36.08
CA ALA A 125 3.62 28.54 36.20
C ALA A 125 3.82 29.28 34.87
N HIS A 126 4.82 28.89 34.07
CA HIS A 126 5.02 29.48 32.74
C HIS A 126 3.88 29.11 31.77
N ALA A 127 3.33 27.90 31.86
CA ALA A 127 2.21 27.48 31.02
C ALA A 127 0.95 28.30 31.32
N GLU A 128 0.66 28.52 32.60
CA GLU A 128 -0.47 29.34 33.06
C GLU A 128 -0.33 30.80 32.62
N ALA A 129 0.83 31.43 32.87
CA ALA A 129 1.08 32.80 32.43
C ALA A 129 0.95 32.97 30.89
N ARG A 130 1.39 31.96 30.12
CA ARG A 130 1.22 31.95 28.66
C ARG A 130 -0.23 31.80 28.23
N LEU A 131 -1.02 30.98 28.94
CA LEU A 131 -2.44 30.80 28.67
C LEU A 131 -3.21 32.09 28.97
N GLU A 132 -2.98 32.71 30.13
CA GLU A 132 -3.59 33.99 30.50
C GLU A 132 -3.27 35.08 29.49
N TRP A 133 -2.00 35.19 29.08
CA TRP A 133 -1.59 36.15 28.07
C TRP A 133 -2.32 35.92 26.74
N ALA A 134 -2.41 34.67 26.29
CA ALA A 134 -3.08 34.30 25.04
C ALA A 134 -4.59 34.59 25.08
N ILE A 135 -5.26 34.31 26.20
CA ILE A 135 -6.68 34.64 26.40
C ILE A 135 -6.87 36.15 26.37
N ARG A 136 -6.04 36.90 27.11
CA ARG A 136 -6.13 38.37 27.21
C ARG A 136 -5.93 39.06 25.86
N HIS A 137 -5.07 38.51 25.01
CA HIS A 137 -4.72 39.09 23.70
C HIS A 137 -5.29 38.30 22.52
N GLN A 138 -6.35 37.50 22.75
CA GLN A 138 -6.94 36.66 21.70
C GLN A 138 -7.48 37.48 20.52
N ALA A 139 -7.86 38.74 20.76
CA ALA A 139 -8.37 39.65 19.76
C ALA A 139 -7.28 40.43 18.99
N TYR A 140 -6.00 40.30 19.34
CA TYR A 140 -4.92 41.02 18.66
C TYR A 140 -4.75 40.48 17.23
N THR A 141 -4.75 41.39 16.27
CA THR A 141 -4.46 41.09 14.87
C THR A 141 -3.11 41.66 14.48
N LEU A 142 -2.63 41.30 13.28
CA LEU A 142 -1.30 41.68 12.79
C LEU A 142 -1.14 43.21 12.56
N ASN A 143 -2.22 43.97 12.66
CA ASN A 143 -2.29 45.41 12.42
C ASN A 143 -2.55 46.25 13.70
N ASP A 144 -2.65 45.60 14.86
CA ASP A 144 -2.73 46.24 16.19
C ASP A 144 -1.32 46.35 16.81
#